data_AF-A0A3D9G747-F1
#
_entry.id   AF-A0A3D9G747-F1
#
_cell.length_a   1.000
_cell.length_b   1.000
_cell.length_c   1.000
_cell.angle_alpha   90.00
_cell.angle_beta   90.00
_cell.angle_gamma   90.00
#
_symmetry.space_group_name_H-M   'P 1'
#
loop_
_entity.id
_entity.type
_entity.pdbx_description
1 polymer ?
#
loop_
_entity_poly.entity_id
_entity_poly.type
_entity_poly.pdbx_seq_one_letter_code
_entity_poly.pdbx_strand_id
1 'polypeptide(L)' 'MIVSSHQLKNVSGPLFCETCSQLSNQFNVWWTDGKNDDGLDYCNIHVECATCHNEVLHKSAVGDIHNLDDAINVLSQ' A
#
# COMPACT_ATOMS: atom_id res chain seq x y z
N MET A 1 4.51 4.24 10.77
CA MET A 1 3.76 3.05 11.23
C MET A 1 2.29 3.42 11.39
N ILE A 2 1.46 3.03 10.42
CA ILE A 2 0.01 2.85 10.56
C ILE A 2 -0.30 1.53 9.85
N VAL A 3 -0.85 0.56 10.58
CA VAL A 3 -1.35 -0.72 10.04
C VAL A 3 -2.87 -0.62 10.08
N SER A 4 -3.46 -0.09 9.01
CA SER A 4 -4.92 0.03 8.91
C SER A 4 -5.42 -1.01 7.90
N SER A 5 -6.30 -1.89 8.36
CA SER A 5 -7.03 -2.82 7.50
C SER A 5 -8.14 -2.04 6.79
N HIS A 6 -7.94 -1.77 5.51
CA HIS A 6 -8.91 -1.03 4.69
C HIS A 6 -9.37 -1.83 3.48
N GLN A 7 -10.60 -1.57 3.06
CA GLN A 7 -11.09 -2.08 1.79
C GLN A 7 -10.63 -1.16 0.66
N LEU A 8 -9.62 -1.58 -0.10
CA LEU A 8 -9.16 -0.93 -1.35
C LEU A 8 -10.19 -1.00 -2.49
N LYS A 9 -11.44 -1.37 -2.17
CA LYS A 9 -12.52 -1.67 -3.12
C LYS A 9 -12.83 -0.51 -4.07
N ASN A 10 -12.57 0.72 -3.63
CA ASN A 10 -12.83 1.93 -4.43
C ASN A 10 -11.65 2.38 -5.31
N VAL A 11 -10.47 1.80 -5.14
CA VAL A 11 -9.21 2.31 -5.71
C VAL A 11 -8.54 1.34 -6.69
N SER A 12 -8.53 0.06 -6.36
CA SER A 12 -7.95 -0.96 -7.26
C SER A 12 -8.82 -2.20 -7.44
N GLY A 13 -10.01 -2.23 -6.82
CA GLY A 13 -10.86 -3.42 -6.84
C GLY A 13 -10.28 -4.57 -5.99
N PRO A 14 -10.84 -5.79 -6.09
CA PRO A 14 -10.32 -6.95 -5.39
C PRO A 14 -8.94 -7.33 -5.94
N LEU A 15 -7.89 -7.34 -5.09
CA LEU A 15 -6.57 -7.83 -5.50
C LEU A 15 -6.50 -9.34 -5.27
N PHE A 16 -5.88 -10.05 -6.21
CA PHE A 16 -5.60 -11.46 -6.08
C PHE A 16 -4.36 -11.66 -5.21
N CYS A 17 -4.50 -12.44 -4.13
CA CYS A 17 -3.35 -12.84 -3.33
C CYS A 17 -2.86 -14.20 -3.83
N GLU A 18 -1.64 -14.26 -4.37
CA GLU A 18 -1.06 -15.51 -4.88
C GLU A 18 -0.89 -16.56 -3.77
N THR A 19 -0.49 -16.13 -2.57
CA THR A 19 -0.32 -17.02 -1.41
C THR A 19 -1.62 -17.65 -0.95
N CYS A 20 -2.71 -16.88 -0.91
CA CYS A 20 -4.03 -17.40 -0.55
C CYS A 20 -4.78 -18.01 -1.73
N SER A 21 -4.27 -17.83 -2.96
CA SER A 21 -4.94 -18.18 -4.22
C SER A 21 -6.41 -17.73 -4.29
N GLN A 22 -6.70 -16.55 -3.74
CA GLN A 22 -8.05 -15.99 -3.67
C GLN A 22 -8.04 -14.48 -3.89
N LEU A 23 -9.17 -13.96 -4.40
CA LEU A 23 -9.43 -12.53 -4.42
C LEU A 23 -9.77 -12.06 -3.01
N SER A 24 -8.99 -11.11 -2.49
CA SER A 24 -9.28 -10.45 -1.22
C SER A 24 -9.81 -9.05 -1.46
N ASN A 25 -10.67 -8.60 -0.55
CA ASN A 25 -11.13 -7.21 -0.48
C ASN A 25 -10.59 -6.50 0.77
N GLN A 26 -9.82 -7.22 1.58
CA GLN A 26 -9.24 -6.72 2.83
C GLN A 26 -7.72 -6.81 2.74
N PHE A 27 -7.10 -5.65 2.90
CA PHE A 27 -5.66 -5.50 2.83
C PHE A 27 -5.21 -4.60 3.97
N ASN A 28 -4.02 -4.85 4.48
CA ASN A 28 -3.35 -3.86 5.30
C ASN A 28 -2.50 -3.00 4.39
N VAL A 29 -2.61 -1.69 4.57
CA VAL A 29 -1.77 -0.73 3.85
C VAL A 29 -0.87 -0.08 4.87
N TRP A 30 0.42 -0.05 4.56
CA TRP A 30 1.43 0.64 5.34
C TRP A 30 2.44 1.26 4.39
N TRP A 31 3.19 2.24 4.87
CA TRP A 31 4.19 2.92 4.07
C TRP A 31 5.43 3.23 4.88
N THR A 32 6.52 3.46 4.16
CA THR A 32 7.81 3.86 4.70
C THR A 32 8.29 5.10 3.97
N ASP A 33 8.54 6.15 4.73
CA ASP A 33 9.13 7.38 4.24
C ASP A 33 10.66 7.27 4.30
N GLY A 34 11.35 7.85 3.32
CA GLY A 34 12.80 7.86 3.21
C GLY A 34 13.30 9.05 2.40
N LYS A 35 14.61 9.24 2.39
CA LYS A 35 15.28 10.21 1.52
C LYS A 35 16.23 9.51 0.58
N ASN A 36 16.15 9.84 -0.71
CA ASN A 36 17.10 9.32 -1.69
C ASN A 36 18.45 10.05 -1.57
N ASP A 37 19.46 9.59 -2.29
CA ASP A 37 20.80 10.20 -2.29
C ASP A 37 20.82 11.67 -2.75
N ASP A 38 19.81 12.10 -3.51
CA ASP A 38 19.61 13.50 -3.93
C ASP A 38 18.94 14.37 -2.85
N GLY A 39 18.57 13.80 -1.70
CA GLY A 39 17.90 14.50 -0.61
C GLY A 39 16.41 14.74 -0.83
N LEU A 40 15.81 14.11 -1.85
CA LEU A 40 14.37 14.14 -2.11
C LEU A 40 13.67 13.11 -1.24
N ASP A 41 12.56 13.55 -0.64
CA ASP A 41 11.67 12.67 0.11
C ASP A 41 10.97 11.70 -0.86
N TYR A 42 10.99 10.42 -0.50
CA TYR A 42 10.27 9.36 -1.19
C TYR A 42 9.49 8.53 -0.19
N CYS A 43 8.43 7.92 -0.66
CA CYS A 43 7.62 7.02 0.14
C CYS A 43 7.40 5.71 -0.61
N ASN A 44 7.57 4.59 0.08
CA ASN A 44 7.20 3.27 -0.41
C ASN A 44 5.93 2.81 0.28
N ILE A 45 4.88 2.59 -0.50
CA ILE A 45 3.61 2.06 -0.04
C ILE A 45 3.60 0.57 -0.29
N HIS A 46 3.21 -0.16 0.75
CA HIS A 46 3.13 -1.59 0.77
C HIS A 46 1.69 -1.99 1.08
N VAL A 47 1.18 -2.91 0.28
CA VAL A 47 -0.16 -3.49 0.44
C VAL A 47 0.02 -4.97 0.67
N GLU A 48 -0.47 -5.45 1.81
CA GLU A 48 -0.42 -6.85 2.18
C GLU A 48 -1.82 -7.44 2.31
N CYS A 49 -1.96 -8.73 2.01
CA CYS A 49 -3.19 -9.45 2.26
C CYS A 49 -3.47 -9.52 3.76
N ALA A 50 -4.64 -9.08 4.22
CA ALA A 50 -4.99 -9.10 5.64
C ALA A 50 -5.07 -10.52 6.26
N THR A 51 -5.10 -11.57 5.43
CA THR A 51 -5.19 -12.97 5.88
C THR A 51 -3.82 -13.62 6.06
N CYS A 52 -2.94 -13.50 5.06
CA CYS A 52 -1.64 -14.16 5.07
C CYS A 52 -0.46 -13.21 5.29
N HIS A 53 -0.71 -11.90 5.40
CA HIS A 53 0.29 -10.84 5.52
C HIS A 53 1.36 -10.85 4.41
N ASN A 54 1.05 -11.49 3.28
CA ASN A 54 1.95 -11.47 2.12
C ASN A 54 1.72 -10.17 1.36
N GLU A 55 2.82 -9.53 0.94
CA GLU A 55 2.77 -8.37 0.07
C GLU A 55 2.12 -8.76 -1.26
N VAL A 56 1.09 -8.02 -1.66
CA VAL A 56 0.37 -8.21 -2.92
C VAL A 56 0.65 -7.10 -3.91
N LEU A 57 1.01 -5.92 -3.41
CA LEU A 57 1.31 -4.75 -4.23
C LEU A 57 2.29 -3.85 -3.49
N HIS A 58 3.24 -3.31 -4.23
CA HIS A 58 4.19 -2.32 -3.75
C HIS A 58 4.25 -1.18 -4.76
N LYS A 59 4.28 0.07 -4.26
CA LYS A 59 4.39 1.26 -5.11
C LYS A 59 5.23 2.33 -4.43
N SER A 60 6.19 2.87 -5.17
CA SER A 60 7.00 4.00 -4.75
C SER A 60 6.45 5.30 -5.30
N ALA A 61 6.43 6.35 -4.48
CA ALA A 61 6.11 7.72 -4.87
C ALA A 61 7.16 8.70 -4.36
N VAL A 62 7.24 9.85 -5.03
CA VAL A 62 8.04 10.99 -4.58
C VAL A 62 7.14 11.88 -3.73
N GLY A 63 7.65 12.30 -2.56
CA GLY A 63 6.91 13.04 -1.54
C GLY A 63 6.57 12.24 -0.30
N ASP A 64 6.12 12.94 0.73
CA ASP A 64 5.75 12.34 2.01
C ASP A 64 4.30 11.85 2.01
N ILE A 65 4.06 10.73 2.70
CA ILE A 65 2.71 10.22 2.94
C ILE A 65 2.39 10.41 4.41
N HIS A 66 1.41 11.26 4.69
CA HIS A 66 1.05 11.60 6.06
C HIS A 66 -0.14 10.79 6.58
N ASN A 67 -0.97 10.27 5.68
CA ASN A 67 -2.18 9.54 6.02
C ASN A 67 -2.49 8.44 5.00
N LEU A 68 -3.48 7.63 5.34
CA LEU A 68 -3.92 6.52 4.51
C LEU A 68 -4.54 6.98 3.17
N ASP A 69 -5.26 8.10 3.15
CA ASP A 69 -5.86 8.63 1.92
C ASP A 69 -4.79 9.04 0.89
N ASP A 70 -3.67 9.62 1.33
CA ASP A 70 -2.53 9.93 0.46
C ASP A 70 -1.91 8.65 -0.12
N ALA A 71 -1.72 7.62 0.71
CA ALA A 71 -1.26 6.30 0.26
C ALA A 71 -2.21 5.69 -0.78
N ILE A 72 -3.51 5.76 -0.53
CA ILE A 72 -4.55 5.25 -1.42
C ILE A 72 -4.58 6.05 -2.73
N ASN A 73 -4.44 7.38 -2.69
CA ASN A 73 -4.38 8.21 -3.88
C ASN A 73 -3.19 7.85 -4.76
N VAL A 74 -2.01 7.64 -4.17
CA VAL A 74 -0.83 7.19 -4.90
C VAL A 74 -1.07 5.81 -5.53
N LEU A 75 -1.69 4.88 -4.80
CA LEU A 75 -2.06 3.57 -5.35
C LEU A 75 -3.06 3.67 -6.53
N SER A 76 -3.90 4.72 -6.55
CA SER A 76 -4.89 4.98 -7.61
C SER A 76 -4.34 5.59 -8.90
N GLN A 77 -3.17 6.26 -8.84
CA GLN A 77 -2.57 6.97 -9.98
C GLN A 77 -1.92 6.03 -11.00
#